data_AF-A0A836TLJ2-F1
#
_entry.id   AF-A0A836TLJ2-F1
#
_cell.length_a   1.000
_cell.length_b   1.000
_cell.length_c   1.000
_cell.angle_alpha   90.00
_cell.angle_beta   90.00
_cell.angle_gamma   90.00
#
_symmetry.space_group_name_H-M   'P 1'
#
loop_
_entity.id
_entity.type
_entity.pdbx_description
1 polymer ?
#
loop_
_entity_poly.entity_id
_entity_poly.type
_entity_poly.pdbx_seq_one_letter_code
_entity_poly.pdbx_strand_id
1 'polypeptide(L)'
;MARYFPILHWLRFYSYRDLNGDLFAGVITAILLIPQGIAYAMVAGLPVQMGLYASILPPFFYALTGTSRVLSVGPVSIAAIMVLAALSVPEVSALGRPMESAIILAAEGGIILLLMAVLRLGGIVKFISHPVLTGFT
;
A
#
# COMPACT_ATOMS: atom_id res chain seq x y z
N MET A 1 -4.90 -1.79 -23.71
CA MET A 1 -3.66 -1.28 -23.08
C MET A 1 -3.90 -0.05 -22.20
N ALA A 2 -4.39 1.08 -22.74
CA ALA A 2 -4.57 2.33 -21.97
C ALA A 2 -5.50 2.24 -20.73
N ARG A 3 -6.43 1.26 -20.69
CA ARG A 3 -7.30 1.02 -19.53
C ARG A 3 -6.59 0.35 -18.33
N TYR A 4 -5.50 -0.37 -18.58
CA TYR A 4 -4.74 -1.11 -17.56
C TYR A 4 -3.42 -0.43 -17.19
N PHE A 5 -2.87 0.39 -18.10
CA PHE A 5 -1.70 1.23 -17.86
C PHE A 5 -2.06 2.69 -18.13
N PRO A 6 -2.75 3.38 -17.19
CA PRO A 6 -3.11 4.78 -17.33
C PRO A 6 -1.89 5.70 -17.51
N ILE A 7 -0.70 5.26 -17.10
CA ILE A 7 0.57 5.95 -17.32
C ILE A 7 0.82 6.33 -18.79
N LEU A 8 0.50 5.44 -19.71
CA LEU A 8 0.70 5.70 -21.14
C LEU A 8 -0.18 6.84 -21.67
N HIS A 9 -1.26 7.17 -20.98
CA HIS A 9 -2.15 8.27 -21.34
C HIS A 9 -1.68 9.58 -20.70
N TRP A 10 -1.48 9.62 -19.38
CA TRP A 10 -1.13 10.88 -18.71
C TRP A 10 0.28 11.36 -19.06
N LEU A 11 1.21 10.44 -19.34
CA LEU A 11 2.58 10.80 -19.70
C LEU A 11 2.66 11.56 -21.03
N ARG A 12 1.70 11.35 -21.95
CA ARG A 12 1.62 12.09 -23.23
C ARG A 12 1.29 13.57 -23.05
N PHE A 13 0.61 13.91 -21.96
CA PHE A 13 0.22 15.28 -21.62
C PHE A 13 1.08 15.85 -20.47
N TYR A 14 2.16 15.16 -20.11
CA TYR A 14 3.04 15.57 -19.02
C TYR A 14 3.93 16.72 -19.44
N SER A 15 3.89 17.83 -18.70
CA SER A 15 4.71 19.00 -18.99
C SER A 15 5.89 19.12 -18.03
N TYR A 16 6.91 19.88 -18.42
CA TYR A 16 8.02 20.23 -17.53
C TYR A 16 7.56 20.99 -16.27
N ARG A 17 6.43 21.69 -16.32
CA ARG A 17 5.87 22.37 -15.15
C ARG A 17 5.32 21.37 -14.13
N ASP A 18 4.72 20.28 -14.61
CA ASP A 18 4.24 19.19 -13.76
C ASP A 18 5.41 18.48 -13.07
N LEU A 19 6.52 18.26 -13.80
CA LEU A 19 7.73 17.63 -13.25
C LEU A 19 8.27 18.36 -12.02
N ASN A 20 8.35 19.69 -12.06
CA ASN A 20 8.85 20.46 -10.91
C ASN A 20 7.93 20.32 -9.68
N GLY A 21 6.61 20.35 -9.90
CA GLY A 21 5.63 20.16 -8.84
C GLY A 21 5.68 18.75 -8.25
N ASP A 22 5.71 17.74 -9.11
CA ASP A 22 5.75 16.32 -8.72
C ASP A 22 7.08 15.95 -8.07
N LEU A 23 8.21 16.55 -8.48
CA LEU A 23 9.50 16.35 -7.83
C LEU A 23 9.48 16.87 -6.39
N PHE A 24 8.97 18.09 -6.18
CA PHE A 24 8.87 18.66 -4.84
C PHE A 24 7.91 17.87 -3.96
N ALA A 25 6.74 17.51 -4.49
CA ALA A 25 5.77 16.66 -3.81
C ALA A 25 6.37 15.29 -3.47
N GLY A 26 7.07 14.65 -4.43
CA GLY A 26 7.73 13.35 -4.25
C GLY A 26 8.80 13.37 -3.17
N VAL A 27 9.61 14.44 -3.09
CA VAL A 27 10.59 14.62 -2.01
C VAL A 27 9.90 14.74 -0.65
N ILE A 28 8.85 15.55 -0.53
CA ILE A 28 8.07 15.67 0.71
C ILE A 28 7.47 14.32 1.09
N THR A 29 6.83 13.64 0.15
CA THR A 29 6.25 12.32 0.36
C THR A 29 7.31 11.32 0.84
N ALA A 30 8.50 11.30 0.23
CA ALA A 30 9.59 10.43 0.65
C ALA A 30 10.07 10.74 2.09
N ILE A 31 10.25 12.02 2.42
CA ILE A 31 10.62 12.47 3.78
C ILE A 31 9.61 11.99 4.82
N LEU A 32 8.31 11.96 4.48
CA LEU A 32 7.25 11.49 5.37
C LEU A 32 7.15 9.95 5.41
N LEU A 33 7.21 9.27 4.27
CA LEU A 33 7.00 7.83 4.16
C LEU A 33 8.14 6.98 4.73
N ILE A 34 9.38 7.48 4.69
CA ILE A 34 10.55 6.74 5.21
C ILE A 34 10.42 6.52 6.73
N PRO A 35 10.33 7.55 7.58
CA PRO A 35 10.19 7.37 9.02
C PRO A 35 8.87 6.67 9.39
N GLN A 36 7.77 6.98 8.70
CA GLN A 36 6.48 6.34 8.91
C GLN A 36 6.54 4.83 8.62
N GLY A 37 7.16 4.43 7.50
CA GLY A 37 7.32 3.02 7.12
C GLY A 37 8.18 2.26 8.12
N ILE A 38 9.27 2.86 8.60
CA ILE A 38 10.12 2.28 9.65
C ILE A 38 9.31 2.05 10.93
N ALA A 39 8.57 3.07 11.39
CA ALA A 39 7.75 2.96 12.59
C ALA A 39 6.68 1.86 12.45
N TYR A 40 6.03 1.75 11.29
CA TYR A 40 5.01 0.73 11.05
C TYR A 40 5.59 -0.68 10.90
N ALA A 41 6.79 -0.85 10.36
CA ALA A 41 7.46 -2.15 10.38
C ALA A 41 7.78 -2.59 11.81
N MET A 42 8.22 -1.66 12.66
CA MET A 42 8.46 -1.94 14.08
C MET A 42 7.16 -2.31 14.81
N VAL A 43 6.05 -1.61 14.53
CA VAL A 43 4.71 -1.96 15.05
C VAL A 43 4.29 -3.35 14.58
N ALA A 44 4.58 -3.72 13.33
CA ALA A 44 4.30 -5.06 12.79
C ALA A 44 5.21 -6.16 13.37
N GLY A 45 6.19 -5.83 14.21
CA GLY A 45 7.18 -6.78 14.73
C GLY A 45 8.19 -7.26 13.67
N LEU A 46 8.38 -6.48 12.60
CA LEU A 46 9.23 -6.83 11.46
C LEU A 46 10.52 -6.00 11.41
N PRO A 47 11.58 -6.48 10.72
CA PRO A 47 12.77 -5.69 10.45
C PRO A 47 12.44 -4.40 9.71
N VAL A 48 13.16 -3.31 10.04
CA VAL A 48 12.92 -1.96 9.48
C VAL A 48 12.98 -1.89 7.96
N GLN A 49 13.74 -2.79 7.32
CA GLN A 49 13.86 -2.89 5.87
C GLN A 49 12.52 -3.22 5.21
N MET A 50 11.65 -3.99 5.89
CA MET A 50 10.30 -4.29 5.39
C MET A 50 9.43 -3.04 5.26
N GLY A 51 9.60 -2.08 6.18
CA GLY A 51 8.95 -0.78 6.12
C GLY A 51 9.38 0.03 4.89
N LEU A 52 10.67 -0.01 4.57
CA LEU A 52 11.21 0.64 3.37
C LEU A 52 10.66 0.01 2.08
N TYR A 53 10.61 -1.33 2.03
CA TYR A 53 10.00 -2.03 0.87
C TYR A 53 8.52 -1.68 0.72
N ALA A 54 7.78 -1.62 1.82
CA ALA A 54 6.36 -1.23 1.83
C ALA A 54 6.14 0.26 1.48
N SER A 55 7.12 1.13 1.69
CA SER A 55 7.05 2.55 1.31
C SER A 55 7.48 2.85 -0.13
N ILE A 56 8.18 1.93 -0.81
CA ILE A 56 8.72 2.17 -2.16
C ILE A 56 7.94 1.37 -3.22
N LEU A 57 7.78 0.07 -3.00
CA LEU A 57 7.24 -0.81 -4.05
C LEU A 57 5.78 -0.49 -4.38
N PRO A 58 4.85 -0.33 -3.40
CA PRO A 58 3.45 -0.03 -3.70
C PRO A 58 3.24 1.27 -4.49
N PRO A 59 3.80 2.45 -4.09
CA PRO A 59 3.64 3.66 -4.90
C PRO A 59 4.31 3.56 -6.27
N PHE A 60 5.43 2.82 -6.42
CA PHE A 60 6.02 2.56 -7.73
C PHE A 60 5.06 1.79 -8.66
N PHE A 61 4.49 0.68 -8.17
CA PHE A 61 3.50 -0.09 -8.96
C PHE A 61 2.23 0.73 -9.21
N TYR A 62 1.77 1.50 -8.22
CA TYR A 62 0.60 2.36 -8.35
C TYR A 62 0.82 3.50 -9.36
N ALA A 63 2.02 4.05 -9.49
CA ALA A 63 2.31 5.05 -10.53
C ALA A 63 2.11 4.50 -11.95
N LEU A 64 2.34 3.20 -12.15
CA LEU A 64 2.18 2.52 -13.44
C LEU A 64 0.72 2.13 -13.74
N THR A 65 -0.01 1.65 -12.73
CA THR A 65 -1.35 1.03 -12.89
C THR A 65 -2.50 1.88 -12.36
N GLY A 66 -2.20 2.88 -11.53
CA GLY A 66 -3.15 3.73 -10.82
C GLY A 66 -3.89 4.69 -11.74
N THR A 67 -5.14 4.96 -11.41
CA THR A 67 -6.04 5.84 -12.18
C THR A 67 -6.03 7.28 -11.68
N SER A 68 -5.66 7.51 -10.41
CA SER A 68 -5.50 8.84 -9.83
C SER A 68 -4.03 9.24 -9.76
N ARG A 69 -3.71 10.44 -10.26
CA ARG A 69 -2.34 10.99 -10.31
C ARG A 69 -1.86 11.59 -8.98
N VAL A 70 -2.76 11.81 -8.02
CA VAL A 70 -2.47 12.46 -6.73
C VAL A 70 -2.65 11.53 -5.53
N LEU A 71 -3.10 10.29 -5.75
CA LEU A 71 -3.25 9.34 -4.65
C LEU A 71 -1.88 8.82 -4.22
N SER A 72 -1.53 9.04 -2.96
CA SER A 72 -0.36 8.45 -2.34
C SER A 72 -0.71 7.08 -1.76
N VAL A 73 0.08 6.06 -2.09
CA VAL A 73 -0.05 4.70 -1.55
C VAL A 73 1.18 4.42 -0.69
N GLY A 74 0.95 3.93 0.52
CA GLY A 74 2.03 3.63 1.46
C GLY A 74 1.54 2.77 2.63
N PRO A 75 2.44 2.42 3.56
CA PRO A 75 2.09 1.65 4.73
C PRO A 75 1.20 2.47 5.68
N VAL A 76 0.26 1.81 6.33
CA VAL A 76 -0.69 2.41 7.28
C VAL A 76 -0.65 1.69 8.62
N SER A 77 -0.89 2.43 9.71
CA SER A 77 -0.77 1.93 11.09
C SER A 77 -1.68 0.73 11.38
N ILE A 78 -2.94 0.80 10.92
CA ILE A 78 -3.94 -0.26 11.15
C ILE A 78 -3.46 -1.57 10.51
N ALA A 79 -2.97 -1.51 9.27
CA ALA A 79 -2.43 -2.69 8.59
C ALA A 79 -1.21 -3.28 9.32
N ALA A 80 -0.33 -2.43 9.87
CA ALA A 80 0.80 -2.90 10.66
C ALA A 80 0.38 -3.68 11.92
N ILE A 81 -0.62 -3.17 12.65
CA ILE A 81 -1.17 -3.86 13.83
C ILE A 81 -1.87 -5.17 13.43
N MET A 82 -2.59 -5.18 12.32
CA MET A 82 -3.23 -6.40 11.81
C MET A 82 -2.19 -7.46 11.39
N VAL A 83 -1.09 -7.04 10.76
CA VAL A 83 0.03 -7.94 10.44
C VAL A 83 0.63 -8.49 11.74
N LEU A 84 0.92 -7.65 12.74
CA LEU A 84 1.42 -8.12 14.03
C LEU A 84 0.48 -9.17 14.64
N ALA A 85 -0.83 -8.89 14.65
CA ALA A 85 -1.83 -9.79 15.20
C ALA A 85 -1.85 -11.14 14.48
N ALA A 86 -1.78 -11.13 13.14
CA ALA A 86 -1.74 -12.34 12.33
C ALA A 86 -0.45 -13.15 12.56
N LEU A 87 0.71 -12.48 12.69
CA LEU A 87 1.99 -13.14 12.93
C LEU A 87 2.14 -13.67 14.37
N SER A 88 1.41 -13.10 15.32
CA SER A 88 1.44 -13.48 16.74
C SER A 88 0.58 -14.70 17.07
N VAL A 89 -0.20 -15.20 16.10
CA VAL A 89 -0.98 -16.45 16.24
C VAL A 89 -0.02 -17.61 16.54
N PRO A 90 -0.28 -18.46 17.56
CA PRO A 90 0.68 -19.45 18.04
C PRO A 90 1.25 -20.36 16.95
N GLU A 91 0.40 -20.81 16.03
CA GLU A 91 0.76 -21.68 14.90
C GLU A 91 1.73 -21.00 13.94
N VAL A 92 1.57 -19.69 13.71
CA VAL A 92 2.42 -18.89 12.82
C VAL A 92 3.71 -18.49 13.52
N SER A 93 3.62 -18.06 14.78
CA SER A 93 4.77 -17.67 15.59
C SER A 93 5.74 -18.84 15.82
N ALA A 94 5.19 -20.06 16.01
CA ALA A 94 5.97 -21.29 16.16
C ALA A 94 6.87 -21.61 14.95
N LEU A 95 6.58 -21.07 13.75
CA LEU A 95 7.42 -21.23 12.57
C LEU A 95 8.77 -20.50 12.69
N GLY A 96 8.88 -19.50 13.56
CA GLY A 96 10.11 -18.73 13.78
C GLY A 96 10.59 -17.91 12.57
N ARG A 97 9.71 -17.66 11.60
CA ARG A 97 10.01 -17.03 10.30
C ARG A 97 9.07 -15.86 9.99
N PRO A 98 9.09 -14.78 10.81
CA PRO A 98 8.10 -13.71 10.73
C PRO A 98 8.13 -12.94 9.39
N MET A 99 9.31 -12.79 8.78
CA MET A 99 9.45 -12.08 7.50
C MET A 99 8.77 -12.85 6.36
N GLU A 100 9.02 -14.16 6.28
CA GLU A 100 8.42 -15.01 5.27
C GLU A 100 6.91 -15.14 5.47
N SER A 101 6.45 -15.30 6.72
CA SER A 101 5.03 -15.29 7.06
C SER A 101 4.36 -13.98 6.65
N ALA A 102 5.00 -12.82 6.85
CA ALA A 102 4.48 -11.53 6.42
C ALA A 102 4.40 -11.40 4.89
N ILE A 103 5.39 -11.92 4.17
CA ILE A 103 5.40 -11.93 2.69
C ILE A 103 4.28 -12.81 2.16
N ILE A 104 4.08 -14.00 2.74
CA ILE A 104 3.00 -14.91 2.38
C ILE A 104 1.65 -14.25 2.64
N LEU A 105 1.46 -13.66 3.84
CA LEU A 105 0.24 -12.93 4.19
C LEU A 105 -0.06 -11.80 3.21
N ALA A 106 0.96 -11.03 2.81
CA ALA A 106 0.82 -9.98 1.81
C ALA A 106 0.43 -10.54 0.44
N ALA A 107 1.00 -11.67 0.04
CA ALA A 107 0.66 -12.35 -1.22
C ALA A 107 -0.78 -12.87 -1.21
N GLU A 108 -1.22 -13.52 -0.13
CA GLU A 108 -2.59 -13.99 0.05
C GLU A 108 -3.59 -12.84 0.02
N GLY A 109 -3.32 -11.76 0.77
CA GLY A 109 -4.14 -10.54 0.74
C GLY A 109 -4.21 -9.94 -0.66
N GLY A 110 -3.08 -9.90 -1.38
CA GLY A 110 -3.02 -9.46 -2.78
C GLY A 110 -3.86 -10.32 -3.72
N ILE A 111 -3.79 -11.66 -3.59
CA ILE A 111 -4.61 -12.59 -4.38
C ILE A 111 -6.09 -12.38 -4.09
N ILE A 112 -6.49 -12.25 -2.82
CA ILE A 112 -7.88 -11.98 -2.45
C ILE A 112 -8.35 -10.66 -3.06
N LEU A 113 -7.55 -9.59 -2.96
CA LEU A 113 -7.86 -8.30 -3.58
C LEU A 113 -7.99 -8.40 -5.10
N LEU A 114 -7.11 -9.17 -5.76
CA LEU A 114 -7.19 -9.42 -7.20
C LEU A 114 -8.46 -10.19 -7.59
N LEU A 115 -8.82 -11.23 -6.83
CA LEU A 115 -10.06 -11.98 -7.05
C LEU A 115 -11.28 -11.06 -6.89
N MET A 116 -11.32 -10.24 -5.84
CA MET A 116 -12.39 -9.26 -5.65
C MET A 116 -12.46 -8.24 -6.79
N ALA A 117 -11.31 -7.82 -7.35
CA ALA A 117 -11.25 -6.94 -8.50
C ALA A 117 -11.79 -7.61 -9.79
N VAL A 118 -11.45 -8.88 -10.03
CA VAL A 118 -11.98 -9.68 -11.15
C VAL A 118 -13.50 -9.83 -11.05
N LEU A 119 -14.00 -10.07 -9.84
CA LEU A 119 -15.43 -10.15 -9.52
C LEU A 119 -16.12 -8.77 -9.48
N ARG A 120 -15.38 -7.68 -9.72
CA ARG A 120 -15.86 -6.28 -9.73
C ARG A 120 -16.56 -5.85 -8.44
N LEU A 121 -16.10 -6.35 -7.29
CA LEU A 121 -16.71 -6.10 -5.98
C LEU A 121 -16.41 -4.70 -5.43
N GLY A 122 -15.65 -3.85 -6.14
CA GLY A 122 -15.37 -2.47 -5.71
C GLY A 122 -16.63 -1.60 -5.54
N GLY A 123 -17.75 -1.97 -6.15
CA GLY A 123 -19.04 -1.30 -5.93
C GLY A 123 -19.57 -1.45 -4.50
N ILE A 124 -19.23 -2.55 -3.81
CA ILE A 124 -19.72 -2.86 -2.46
C ILE A 124 -19.19 -1.86 -1.43
N VAL A 125 -17.98 -1.35 -1.63
CA VAL A 125 -17.33 -0.37 -0.75
C VAL A 125 -18.18 0.91 -0.59
N LYS A 126 -19.00 1.25 -1.60
CA LYS A 126 -19.90 2.42 -1.56
C LYS A 126 -21.03 2.29 -0.54
N PHE A 127 -21.31 1.08 -0.04
CA PHE A 127 -22.33 0.84 0.98
C PHE A 127 -21.77 0.89 2.41
N ILE A 128 -20.46 1.09 2.58
CA ILE A 128 -19.87 1.30 3.91
C ILE A 128 -20.23 2.69 4.41
N SER A 129 -20.86 2.77 5.59
CA SER A 129 -21.32 4.04 6.15
C SER A 129 -20.15 4.87 6.68
N HIS A 130 -20.30 6.19 6.61
CA HIS A 130 -19.29 7.14 7.11
C HIS A 130 -18.93 6.91 8.60
N PRO A 131 -19.89 6.62 9.51
CA PRO A 131 -19.57 6.35 10.91
C PRO A 131 -18.66 5.12 11.11
N VAL A 132 -18.82 4.08 10.29
CA VAL A 132 -17.97 2.88 10.35
C VAL A 132 -16.56 3.22 9.91
N LEU A 133 -16.40 3.98 8.83
CA LEU A 133 -15.08 4.42 8.38
C LEU A 133 -14.37 5.26 9.45
N THR A 134 -15.07 6.23 10.04
CA THR A 134 -14.49 7.09 11.10
C THR A 134 -14.25 6.38 12.42
N GLY A 135 -14.97 5.30 12.72
CA GLY A 135 -14.75 4.51 13.93
C GLY A 135 -13.55 3.57 13.83
N PHE A 136 -13.13 3.24 12.61
CA PHE A 136 -11.99 2.36 12.33
C PHE A 136 -10.65 3.11 12.15
N THR A 137 -10.69 4.38 11.76
CA THR A 137 -9.50 5.24 11.54
C THR A 137 -9.22 6.16 12.72
#